data_AF-A0A8B8DKY4-F1
#
_entry.id   AF-A0A8B8DKY4-F1
#
_cell.length_a   1.000
_cell.length_b   1.000
_cell.length_c   1.000
_cell.angle_alpha   90.00
_cell.angle_beta   90.00
_cell.angle_gamma   90.00
#
_symmetry.space_group_name_H-M   'P 1'
#
loop_
_entity.id
_entity.type
_entity.pdbx_description
1 polymer ?
#
loop_
_entity_poly.entity_id
_entity_poly.type
_entity_poly.pdbx_seq_one_letter_code
_entity_poly.pdbx_strand_id
1 'polypeptide(L)'
;MIYPNTKDSAKIALELYVNKTFDDDLNNKSSAKYMNMSAEAQNILQEKFRNDTGDNTLNVTVTGFKNGSVIVLYDLVITSLRGKNESGLNTLRNNIYKAATEWRDKETILGGVIDQSRTKNLNDKTKIDLVQLRCGCPPEYICVTYDSVNSTCQHKCDHSNHECGDHGFCIYDLKLNTQVCQ
;
A
#
# COMPACT_ATOMS: atom_id res chain seq x y z
N MET A 1 26.96 -0.02 -10.90
CA MET A 1 25.77 0.73 -10.48
C MET A 1 24.59 0.22 -11.29
N ILE A 2 23.59 -0.38 -10.63
CA ILE A 2 22.37 -0.87 -11.31
C ILE A 2 21.31 0.20 -11.13
N TYR A 3 20.70 0.65 -12.23
CA TYR A 3 19.57 1.55 -12.17
C TYR A 3 18.27 0.75 -11.99
N PRO A 4 17.41 1.10 -11.02
CA PRO A 4 16.15 0.42 -10.80
C PRO A 4 15.21 0.66 -11.99
N ASN A 5 14.39 -0.33 -12.30
CA ASN A 5 13.24 -0.09 -13.15
C ASN A 5 12.21 0.71 -12.35
N THR A 6 11.99 1.98 -12.71
CA THR A 6 11.03 2.83 -12.02
C THR A 6 9.61 2.50 -12.46
N LYS A 7 8.76 2.10 -11.52
CA LYS A 7 7.33 1.93 -11.72
C LYS A 7 6.62 3.26 -11.50
N ASP A 8 5.81 3.62 -12.48
CA ASP A 8 5.00 4.84 -12.42
C ASP A 8 3.72 4.64 -11.58
N SER A 9 3.32 3.39 -11.35
CA SER A 9 2.12 3.04 -10.59
C SER A 9 2.37 1.98 -9.52
N ALA A 10 1.53 2.01 -8.49
CA ALA A 10 1.49 1.00 -7.44
C ALA A 10 0.05 0.68 -7.04
N LYS A 11 -0.11 -0.49 -6.44
CA LYS A 11 -1.40 -1.01 -6.00
C LYS A 11 -1.27 -1.46 -4.55
N ILE A 12 -2.16 -1.01 -3.69
CA ILE A 12 -2.15 -1.28 -2.24
C ILE A 12 -3.48 -1.89 -1.85
N ALA A 13 -3.45 -3.10 -1.31
CA ALA A 13 -4.63 -3.75 -0.75
C ALA A 13 -4.90 -3.21 0.66
N LEU A 14 -6.12 -2.76 0.90
CA LEU A 14 -6.58 -2.18 2.16
C LEU A 14 -7.94 -2.75 2.54
N GLU A 15 -8.26 -2.67 3.83
CA GLU A 15 -9.54 -3.14 4.37
C GLU A 15 -10.21 -2.05 5.20
N LEU A 16 -11.55 -1.96 5.14
CA LEU A 16 -12.35 -1.04 5.95
C LEU A 16 -13.39 -1.82 6.74
N TYR A 17 -13.38 -1.68 8.07
CA TYR A 17 -14.34 -2.34 8.95
C TYR A 17 -15.57 -1.45 9.16
N VAL A 18 -16.75 -1.95 8.79
CA VAL A 18 -18.03 -1.26 8.90
C VAL A 18 -18.97 -2.03 9.82
N ASN A 19 -19.44 -1.40 10.89
CA ASN A 19 -20.45 -1.93 11.81
C ASN A 19 -21.82 -1.97 11.14
N LYS A 20 -22.02 -3.01 10.32
CA LYS A 20 -23.25 -3.32 9.60
C LYS A 20 -23.41 -4.84 9.56
N THR A 21 -24.63 -5.33 9.64
CA THR A 21 -24.92 -6.76 9.45
C THR A 21 -24.47 -7.19 8.06
N PHE A 22 -23.68 -8.26 8.01
CA PHE A 22 -23.26 -8.86 6.75
C PHE A 22 -24.46 -9.55 6.08
N ASP A 23 -24.53 -9.46 4.77
CA ASP A 23 -25.54 -10.11 3.97
C ASP A 23 -24.88 -11.06 2.98
N ASP A 24 -25.39 -12.29 2.87
CA ASP A 24 -24.78 -13.34 2.07
C ASP A 24 -24.73 -13.01 0.57
N ASP A 25 -25.62 -12.14 0.07
CA ASP A 25 -25.57 -11.65 -1.31
C ASP A 25 -24.27 -10.89 -1.61
N LEU A 26 -23.57 -10.40 -0.58
CA LEU A 26 -22.25 -9.75 -0.72
C LEU A 26 -21.12 -10.74 -1.06
N ASN A 27 -21.37 -12.04 -0.96
CA ASN A 27 -20.45 -13.05 -1.50
C ASN A 27 -20.59 -13.22 -3.02
N ASN A 28 -21.70 -12.76 -3.61
CA ASN A 28 -21.97 -12.89 -5.03
C ASN A 28 -21.73 -11.57 -5.75
N LYS A 29 -20.62 -11.48 -6.49
CA LYS A 29 -20.25 -10.27 -7.27
C LYS A 29 -21.28 -9.87 -8.33
N SER A 30 -22.12 -10.80 -8.74
CA SER A 30 -23.19 -10.57 -9.71
C SER A 30 -24.54 -10.21 -9.07
N SER A 31 -24.64 -10.18 -7.74
CA SER A 31 -25.86 -9.74 -7.06
C SER A 31 -26.03 -8.23 -7.19
N ALA A 32 -27.28 -7.78 -7.32
CA ALA A 32 -27.59 -6.34 -7.34
C ALA A 32 -27.08 -5.64 -6.06
N LYS A 33 -27.16 -6.35 -4.92
CA LYS A 33 -26.70 -5.84 -3.62
C LYS A 33 -25.18 -5.62 -3.60
N TYR A 34 -24.39 -6.58 -4.08
CA TYR A 34 -22.95 -6.42 -4.21
C TYR A 34 -22.61 -5.25 -5.12
N MET A 35 -23.19 -5.19 -6.32
CA MET A 35 -22.87 -4.14 -7.29
C MET A 35 -23.16 -2.74 -6.74
N ASN A 36 -24.33 -2.56 -6.12
CA ASN A 36 -24.73 -1.28 -5.54
C ASN A 36 -23.81 -0.88 -4.38
N MET A 37 -23.56 -1.78 -3.43
CA MET A 37 -22.67 -1.47 -2.30
C MET A 37 -21.21 -1.28 -2.73
N SER A 38 -20.74 -2.04 -3.73
CA SER A 38 -19.41 -1.88 -4.29
C SER A 38 -19.25 -0.50 -4.94
N ALA A 39 -20.24 -0.04 -5.70
CA ALA A 39 -20.22 1.27 -6.33
C ALA A 39 -20.28 2.41 -5.29
N GLU A 40 -21.16 2.29 -4.29
CA GLU A 40 -21.27 3.27 -3.20
C GLU A 40 -19.96 3.36 -2.40
N ALA A 41 -19.43 2.21 -1.94
CA ALA A 41 -18.18 2.18 -1.19
C ALA A 41 -17.01 2.72 -2.02
N GLN A 42 -16.91 2.35 -3.29
CA GLN A 42 -15.85 2.83 -4.18
C GLN A 42 -15.89 4.35 -4.33
N ASN A 43 -17.07 4.95 -4.53
CA ASN A 43 -17.20 6.40 -4.69
C ASN A 43 -16.78 7.15 -3.42
N ILE A 44 -17.28 6.72 -2.25
CA ILE A 44 -16.97 7.35 -0.96
C ILE A 44 -15.48 7.22 -0.64
N LEU A 45 -14.91 6.02 -0.81
CA LEU A 45 -13.49 5.78 -0.58
C LEU A 45 -12.64 6.63 -1.54
N GLN A 46 -12.97 6.64 -2.82
CA GLN A 46 -12.22 7.42 -3.81
C GLN A 46 -12.22 8.91 -3.49
N GLU A 47 -13.37 9.47 -3.11
CA GLU A 47 -13.48 10.86 -2.67
C GLU A 47 -12.62 11.11 -1.42
N LYS A 48 -12.72 10.25 -0.40
CA LYS A 48 -11.93 10.33 0.83
C LYS A 48 -10.43 10.34 0.54
N PHE A 49 -9.93 9.41 -0.27
CA PHE A 49 -8.51 9.34 -0.61
C PHE A 49 -8.06 10.58 -1.37
N ARG A 50 -8.83 11.06 -2.35
CA ARG A 50 -8.46 12.27 -3.12
C ARG A 50 -8.44 13.52 -2.25
N ASN A 51 -9.42 13.67 -1.35
CA ASN A 51 -9.49 14.82 -0.45
C ASN A 51 -8.34 14.82 0.57
N ASP A 52 -8.05 13.68 1.20
CA ASP A 52 -7.05 13.60 2.26
C ASP A 52 -5.61 13.62 1.73
N THR A 53 -5.39 13.12 0.52
CA THR A 53 -4.05 13.11 -0.10
C THR A 53 -3.79 14.33 -0.99
N GLY A 54 -4.85 15.00 -1.47
CA GLY A 54 -4.75 16.03 -2.50
C GLY A 54 -4.39 15.48 -3.89
N ASP A 55 -4.41 14.16 -4.09
CA ASP A 55 -3.97 13.50 -5.32
C ASP A 55 -5.17 12.93 -6.09
N ASN A 56 -5.63 13.66 -7.11
CA ASN A 56 -6.75 13.29 -7.96
C ASN A 56 -6.47 12.09 -8.89
N THR A 57 -5.21 11.64 -8.96
CA THR A 57 -4.80 10.51 -9.80
C THR A 57 -4.98 9.16 -9.08
N LEU A 58 -5.34 9.19 -7.79
CA LEU A 58 -5.69 8.02 -7.01
C LEU A 58 -7.06 7.48 -7.41
N ASN A 59 -7.12 6.17 -7.58
CA ASN A 59 -8.34 5.44 -7.84
C ASN A 59 -8.53 4.34 -6.80
N VAL A 60 -9.78 4.07 -6.45
CA VAL A 60 -10.13 2.96 -5.58
C VAL A 60 -10.88 1.92 -6.39
N THR A 61 -10.62 0.65 -6.13
CA THR A 61 -11.38 -0.46 -6.71
C THR A 61 -11.79 -1.40 -5.60
N VAL A 62 -13.10 -1.54 -5.36
CA VAL A 62 -13.61 -2.50 -4.37
C VAL A 62 -13.46 -3.92 -4.95
N THR A 63 -12.76 -4.78 -4.22
CA THR A 63 -12.43 -6.15 -4.66
C THR A 63 -13.33 -7.21 -4.06
N GLY A 64 -14.02 -6.88 -2.97
CA GLY A 64 -14.99 -7.77 -2.33
C GLY A 64 -15.43 -7.30 -0.95
N PHE A 65 -16.18 -8.17 -0.28
CA PHE A 65 -16.60 -8.01 1.11
C PHE A 65 -16.28 -9.31 1.89
N LYS A 66 -15.99 -9.21 3.19
CA LYS A 66 -15.86 -10.37 4.09
C LYS A 66 -16.87 -10.31 5.22
N ASN A 67 -17.23 -11.48 5.75
CA ASN A 67 -18.10 -11.61 6.92
C ASN A 67 -17.38 -11.17 8.22
N GLY A 68 -18.16 -10.78 9.22
CA GLY A 68 -17.70 -10.17 10.47
C GLY A 68 -18.00 -8.68 10.49
N SER A 69 -19.23 -8.30 10.87
CA SER A 69 -19.83 -7.07 10.33
C SER A 69 -19.56 -6.97 8.80
N VAL A 70 -19.58 -5.79 8.15
CA VAL A 70 -19.17 -5.70 6.74
C VAL A 70 -17.72 -5.22 6.69
N ILE A 71 -16.80 -6.07 6.21
CA ILE A 71 -15.42 -5.66 5.91
C ILE A 71 -15.32 -5.42 4.40
N VAL A 72 -15.07 -4.17 3.99
CA VAL A 72 -14.86 -3.81 2.59
C VAL A 72 -13.40 -4.06 2.23
N LEU A 73 -13.17 -4.88 1.20
CA LEU A 73 -11.84 -5.10 0.62
C LEU A 73 -11.69 -4.19 -0.60
N TYR A 74 -10.60 -3.46 -0.67
CA TYR A 74 -10.37 -2.57 -1.80
C TYR A 74 -8.90 -2.39 -2.10
N ASP A 75 -8.63 -2.09 -3.35
CA ASP A 75 -7.32 -1.72 -3.83
C ASP A 75 -7.27 -0.21 -4.06
N LEU A 76 -6.29 0.45 -3.45
CA LEU A 76 -5.88 1.79 -3.84
C LEU A 76 -4.86 1.68 -4.97
N VAL A 77 -5.18 2.28 -6.11
CA VAL A 77 -4.32 2.35 -7.30
C VAL A 77 -3.73 3.75 -7.40
N ILE A 78 -2.42 3.83 -7.25
CA ILE A 78 -1.62 5.02 -7.44
C ILE A 78 -1.11 5.00 -8.88
N THR A 79 -1.46 6.00 -9.69
CA THR A 79 -1.10 6.03 -11.11
C THR A 79 0.13 6.90 -11.42
N SER A 80 0.58 7.71 -10.44
CA SER A 80 1.74 8.59 -10.59
C SER A 80 2.63 8.61 -9.35
N LEU A 81 3.67 7.77 -9.36
CA LEU A 81 4.79 7.79 -8.41
C LEU A 81 6.03 8.50 -8.97
N ARG A 82 6.07 8.71 -10.28
CA ARG A 82 7.21 9.32 -10.97
C ARG A 82 7.36 10.79 -10.58
N GLY A 83 8.60 11.23 -10.37
CA GLY A 83 8.93 12.62 -10.03
C GLY A 83 8.66 13.02 -8.57
N LYS A 84 8.05 12.15 -7.75
CA LYS A 84 7.99 12.36 -6.29
C LYS A 84 9.34 11.95 -5.68
N ASN A 85 9.94 12.78 -4.84
CA ASN A 85 11.14 12.40 -4.08
C ASN A 85 10.79 11.54 -2.86
N GLU A 86 11.78 11.06 -2.13
CA GLU A 86 11.55 10.24 -0.92
C GLU A 86 10.63 10.94 0.08
N SER A 87 10.85 12.23 0.35
CA SER A 87 9.99 13.03 1.23
C SER A 87 8.54 13.04 0.74
N GLY A 88 8.31 13.32 -0.55
CA GLY A 88 6.98 13.32 -1.16
C GLY A 88 6.31 11.95 -1.17
N LEU A 89 7.08 10.87 -1.31
CA LEU A 89 6.58 9.50 -1.17
C LEU A 89 6.22 9.19 0.28
N ASN A 90 7.02 9.62 1.26
CA ASN A 90 6.74 9.45 2.67
C ASN A 90 5.49 10.25 3.09
N THR A 91 5.33 11.48 2.60
CA THR A 91 4.11 12.28 2.80
C THR A 91 2.90 11.59 2.18
N LEU A 92 3.00 11.12 0.93
CA LEU A 92 1.90 10.41 0.28
C LEU A 92 1.51 9.14 1.05
N ARG A 93 2.50 8.35 1.48
CA ARG A 93 2.29 7.16 2.32
C ARG A 93 1.51 7.50 3.59
N ASN A 94 1.93 8.54 4.32
CA ASN A 94 1.28 8.94 5.57
C ASN A 94 -0.16 9.40 5.32
N ASN A 95 -0.39 10.18 4.25
CA ASN A 95 -1.73 10.62 3.87
C ASN A 95 -2.64 9.47 3.43
N ILE A 96 -2.09 8.48 2.71
CA ILE A 96 -2.82 7.25 2.34
C ILE A 96 -3.22 6.47 3.59
N TYR A 97 -2.28 6.25 4.51
CA TYR A 97 -2.55 5.52 5.74
C TYR A 97 -3.60 6.25 6.60
N LYS A 98 -3.47 7.58 6.70
CA LYS A 98 -4.46 8.44 7.36
C LYS A 98 -5.83 8.32 6.69
N ALA A 99 -5.91 8.43 5.36
CA ALA A 99 -7.17 8.35 4.63
C ALA A 99 -7.88 7.00 4.84
N ALA A 100 -7.10 5.91 4.92
CA ALA A 100 -7.61 4.57 5.15
C ALA A 100 -8.13 4.36 6.58
N THR A 101 -7.49 4.98 7.58
CA THR A 101 -7.67 4.62 8.99
C THR A 101 -8.30 5.68 9.88
N GLU A 102 -8.22 6.96 9.49
CA GLU A 102 -8.76 8.09 10.22
C GLU A 102 -10.03 8.59 9.53
N TRP A 103 -11.15 8.29 10.16
CA TRP A 103 -12.48 8.75 9.76
C TRP A 103 -12.99 9.75 10.80
N ARG A 104 -14.05 10.49 10.52
CA ARG A 104 -14.70 11.32 11.54
C ARG A 104 -15.57 10.44 12.44
N ASP A 105 -15.80 10.90 13.67
CA ASP A 105 -16.72 10.23 14.57
C ASP A 105 -18.10 10.11 13.94
N LYS A 106 -18.65 8.88 13.93
CA LYS A 106 -19.94 8.54 13.31
C LYS A 106 -19.99 8.69 11.79
N GLU A 107 -18.85 8.80 11.12
CA GLU A 107 -18.84 8.72 9.66
C GLU A 107 -19.32 7.33 9.23
N THR A 108 -20.19 7.33 8.21
CA THR A 108 -20.86 6.13 7.76
C THR A 108 -20.56 5.84 6.32
N ILE A 109 -20.43 4.56 6.01
CA ILE A 109 -20.36 4.05 4.65
C ILE A 109 -21.36 2.88 4.55
N LEU A 110 -22.08 2.75 3.43
CA LEU A 110 -23.10 1.71 3.26
C LEU A 110 -24.20 1.75 4.35
N GLY A 111 -24.41 2.93 4.97
CA GLY A 111 -25.31 3.11 6.11
C GLY A 111 -24.87 2.40 7.41
N GLY A 112 -23.59 2.04 7.54
CA GLY A 112 -23.00 1.51 8.78
C GLY A 112 -21.89 2.42 9.31
N VAL A 113 -21.67 2.41 10.62
CA VAL A 113 -20.63 3.22 11.28
C VAL A 113 -19.27 2.55 11.11
N ILE A 114 -18.24 3.32 10.80
CA ILE A 114 -16.89 2.79 10.62
C ILE A 114 -16.23 2.52 11.97
N ASP A 115 -15.66 1.32 12.16
CA ASP A 115 -14.84 0.98 13.33
C ASP A 115 -13.37 1.28 13.03
N GLN A 116 -12.89 2.43 13.49
CA GLN A 116 -11.52 2.87 13.23
C GLN A 116 -10.48 1.99 13.92
N SER A 117 -10.76 1.47 15.12
CA SER A 117 -9.80 0.65 15.86
C SER A 117 -9.53 -0.65 15.13
N ARG A 118 -10.60 -1.31 14.66
CA ARG A 118 -10.48 -2.53 13.84
C ARG A 118 -9.87 -2.22 12.47
N THR A 119 -10.28 -1.13 11.83
CA THR A 119 -9.71 -0.70 10.54
C THR A 119 -8.20 -0.44 10.64
N LYS A 120 -7.73 0.21 11.70
CA LYS A 120 -6.29 0.39 11.98
C LYS A 120 -5.59 -0.95 12.11
N ASN A 121 -6.11 -1.84 12.97
CA ASN A 121 -5.51 -3.16 13.18
C ASN A 121 -5.37 -3.99 11.89
N LEU A 122 -6.38 -3.93 11.01
CA LEU A 122 -6.37 -4.61 9.72
C LEU A 122 -5.25 -4.06 8.81
N ASN A 123 -5.08 -2.74 8.78
CA ASN A 123 -4.14 -2.08 7.86
C ASN A 123 -2.72 -1.89 8.46
N ASP A 124 -2.52 -2.02 9.76
CA ASP A 124 -1.20 -1.95 10.41
C ASP A 124 -0.24 -3.03 9.91
N LYS A 125 -0.79 -4.16 9.46
CA LYS A 125 -0.03 -5.25 8.85
C LYS A 125 0.40 -4.93 7.42
N THR A 126 -0.24 -3.96 6.77
CA THR A 126 0.08 -3.53 5.42
C THR A 126 1.33 -2.64 5.47
N LYS A 127 2.50 -3.26 5.30
CA LYS A 127 3.77 -2.53 5.14
C LYS A 127 3.76 -1.78 3.81
N ILE A 128 3.35 -0.51 3.82
CA ILE A 128 3.40 0.35 2.64
C ILE A 128 4.77 1.02 2.59
N ASP A 129 5.63 0.56 1.68
CA ASP A 129 6.85 1.26 1.32
C ASP A 129 6.76 1.72 -0.14
N LEU A 130 6.34 2.97 -0.34
CA LEU A 130 6.19 3.54 -1.68
C LEU A 130 7.54 3.72 -2.39
N VAL A 131 8.65 3.81 -1.66
CA VAL A 131 10.00 3.91 -2.24
C VAL A 131 10.35 2.56 -2.87
N GLN A 132 10.14 1.46 -2.15
CA GLN A 132 10.36 0.11 -2.69
C GLN A 132 9.34 -0.25 -3.77
N LEU A 133 8.08 0.16 -3.65
CA LEU A 133 7.07 -0.11 -4.70
C LEU A 133 7.38 0.62 -6.01
N ARG A 134 7.96 1.82 -5.94
CA ARG A 134 8.40 2.57 -7.11
C ARG A 134 9.63 1.94 -7.77
N CYS A 135 10.49 1.25 -7.04
CA CYS A 135 11.74 0.72 -7.57
C CYS A 135 11.70 -0.79 -7.78
N GLY A 136 11.84 -1.25 -9.02
CA GLY A 136 12.14 -2.64 -9.34
C GLY A 136 13.65 -2.90 -9.26
N CYS A 137 14.14 -3.39 -8.12
CA CYS A 137 15.48 -3.94 -7.99
C CYS A 137 15.48 -5.46 -8.04
N PRO A 138 16.57 -6.10 -8.50
CA PRO A 138 16.74 -7.55 -8.35
C PRO A 138 16.67 -7.96 -6.87
N PRO A 139 16.32 -9.22 -6.55
CA PRO A 139 16.09 -9.67 -5.17
C PRO A 139 17.26 -9.45 -4.20
N GLU A 140 18.49 -9.39 -4.71
CA GLU A 140 19.74 -9.17 -3.97
C GLU A 140 20.02 -7.69 -3.66
N TYR A 141 19.16 -6.77 -4.13
CA TYR A 141 19.39 -5.33 -4.08
C TYR A 141 18.20 -4.61 -3.41
N ILE A 142 18.49 -3.48 -2.79
CA ILE A 142 17.50 -2.54 -2.25
C ILE A 142 17.53 -1.25 -3.06
N CYS A 143 16.37 -0.61 -3.21
CA CYS A 143 16.36 0.72 -3.81
C CYS A 143 16.85 1.76 -2.80
N VAL A 144 17.86 2.51 -3.19
CA VAL A 144 18.39 3.65 -2.44
C VAL A 144 18.18 4.91 -3.27
N THR A 145 17.60 5.93 -2.64
CA THR A 145 17.28 7.22 -3.25
C THR A 145 18.24 8.28 -2.74
N TYR A 146 18.97 8.92 -3.65
CA TYR A 146 19.88 10.03 -3.28
C TYR A 146 19.20 11.40 -3.43
N ASP A 147 18.25 11.53 -4.36
CA ASP A 147 17.48 12.74 -4.59
C ASP A 147 16.09 12.44 -5.20
N SER A 148 15.42 13.47 -5.75
CA SER A 148 14.08 13.37 -6.33
C SER A 148 13.97 12.52 -7.60
N VAL A 149 15.09 12.22 -8.26
CA VAL A 149 15.13 11.61 -9.60
C VAL A 149 16.07 10.41 -9.65
N ASN A 150 17.15 10.42 -8.86
CA ASN A 150 18.21 9.44 -8.88
C ASN A 150 17.99 8.38 -7.81
N SER A 151 17.63 7.19 -8.29
CA SER A 151 17.58 5.98 -7.49
C SER A 151 18.59 4.99 -8.03
N THR A 152 19.25 4.23 -7.16
CA THR A 152 20.11 3.12 -7.55
C THR A 152 19.72 1.87 -6.78
N CYS A 153 19.85 0.72 -7.43
CA CYS A 153 19.84 -0.55 -6.73
C CYS A 153 21.21 -0.74 -6.08
N GLN A 154 21.25 -0.58 -4.76
CA GLN A 154 22.42 -0.92 -3.97
C GLN A 154 22.31 -2.39 -3.55
N HIS A 155 23.41 -3.13 -3.70
CA HIS A 155 23.42 -4.52 -3.25
C HIS A 155 23.18 -4.55 -1.75
N LYS A 156 22.42 -5.53 -1.26
CA LYS A 156 22.11 -5.66 0.17
C LYS A 156 23.37 -5.77 1.05
N CYS A 157 24.47 -6.26 0.47
CA CYS A 157 25.80 -6.25 1.06
C CYS A 157 26.65 -5.13 0.45
N ASP A 158 27.25 -4.26 1.27
CA ASP A 158 28.32 -3.38 0.80
C ASP A 158 29.62 -4.18 0.65
N HIS A 159 30.10 -4.32 -0.58
CA HIS A 159 31.36 -5.02 -0.89
C HIS A 159 32.59 -4.33 -0.26
N SER A 160 32.48 -3.04 0.08
CA SER A 160 33.58 -2.23 0.61
C SER A 160 33.75 -2.42 2.13
N ASN A 161 32.65 -2.63 2.85
CA ASN A 161 32.63 -2.67 4.31
C ASN A 161 32.17 -4.02 4.90
N HIS A 162 31.71 -4.98 4.08
CA HIS A 162 31.09 -6.23 4.54
C HIS A 162 29.89 -6.02 5.47
N GLU A 163 29.32 -4.82 5.47
CA GLU A 163 28.17 -4.46 6.27
C GLU A 163 26.92 -4.62 5.42
N CYS A 164 25.96 -5.35 5.98
CA CYS A 164 24.61 -5.37 5.48
C CYS A 164 23.88 -4.23 6.19
N GLY A 165 23.05 -3.47 5.48
CA GLY A 165 22.24 -2.41 6.09
C GLY A 165 21.24 -2.99 7.12
N ASP A 166 20.31 -2.17 7.60
CA ASP A 166 19.32 -2.51 8.65
C ASP A 166 18.36 -3.70 8.36
N HIS A 167 18.61 -4.49 7.31
CA HIS A 167 17.73 -5.52 6.77
C HIS A 167 18.35 -6.91 6.62
N GLY A 168 19.55 -7.17 7.17
CA GLY A 168 20.15 -8.51 7.19
C GLY A 168 21.60 -8.52 7.68
N PHE A 169 22.24 -9.69 7.67
CA PHE A 169 23.68 -9.84 7.94
C PHE A 169 24.41 -10.53 6.79
N CYS A 170 25.64 -10.10 6.55
CA CYS A 170 26.42 -10.53 5.39
C CYS A 170 27.14 -11.84 5.72
N ILE A 171 26.86 -12.90 4.97
CA ILE A 171 27.51 -14.20 5.09
C ILE A 171 28.32 -14.44 3.81
N TYR A 172 29.53 -14.95 3.97
CA TYR A 172 30.31 -15.43 2.83
C TYR A 172 29.86 -16.84 2.45
N ASP A 173 29.25 -17.01 1.27
CA ASP A 173 28.88 -18.33 0.78
C ASP A 173 30.09 -18.98 0.10
N LEU A 174 30.63 -20.02 0.76
CA LEU A 174 31.79 -20.77 0.30
C LEU A 174 31.54 -21.58 -0.99
N LYS A 175 30.27 -21.89 -1.32
CA LYS A 175 29.91 -22.58 -2.57
C LYS A 175 29.86 -21.63 -3.74
N LEU A 176 29.33 -20.44 -3.52
CA LEU A 176 29.22 -19.39 -4.55
C LEU A 176 30.47 -18.50 -4.64
N ASN A 177 31.37 -18.60 -3.66
CA ASN A 177 32.58 -17.79 -3.53
C ASN A 177 32.28 -16.28 -3.58
N THR A 178 31.19 -15.86 -2.92
CA THR A 178 30.68 -14.48 -2.93
C THR A 178 29.96 -14.14 -1.61
N GLN A 179 29.83 -12.85 -1.29
CA GLN A 179 29.04 -12.40 -0.13
C GLN A 179 27.54 -12.43 -0.44
N VAL A 180 26.74 -12.92 0.49
CA VAL A 180 25.28 -13.06 0.38
C VAL A 180 24.62 -12.49 1.65
N CYS A 181 23.48 -11.83 1.50
CA CYS A 181 22.74 -11.28 2.63
C CYS A 181 21.73 -12.31 3.15
N GLN A 182 21.75 -12.62 4.45
CA GLN A 182 20.75 -13.44 5.15
C GLN A 182 19.81 -12.60 6.03
#